data_AF-A0A431V9Q8-F1
#
_entry.id   AF-A0A431V9Q8-F1
#
_cell.length_a   1.000
_cell.length_b   1.000
_cell.length_c   1.000
_cell.angle_alpha   90.00
_cell.angle_beta   90.00
_cell.angle_gamma   90.00
#
_symmetry.space_group_name_H-M   'P 1'
#
loop_
_entity.id
_entity.type
_entity.pdbx_description
1 polymer ?
#
loop_
_entity_poly.entity_id
_entity_poly.type
_entity_poly.pdbx_seq_one_letter_code
_entity_poly.pdbx_strand_id
1 'polypeptide(L)'
;MTRDDADLPELPEYRDNPFINRLPPVLSIPDALRNLTQLPLHREEERQYPAHLRCHCLQRLGRYFVPLERHLQLEVRLSALIRQG
;
A
#
# COMPACT_ATOMS: atom_id res chain seq x y z
N MET A 1 19.73 3.53 4.88
CA MET A 1 19.70 2.53 3.78
C MET A 1 19.04 3.23 2.61
N THR A 2 19.87 3.87 1.79
CA THR A 2 19.49 4.73 0.67
C THR A 2 19.15 3.84 -0.53
N ARG A 3 18.07 4.22 -1.22
CA ARG A 3 17.30 3.46 -2.20
C ARG A 3 18.12 3.15 -3.47
N ASP A 4 18.13 1.90 -3.91
CA ASP A 4 18.42 1.51 -5.31
C ASP A 4 17.16 1.72 -6.18
N ASP A 5 16.50 2.88 -6.05
CA ASP A 5 15.35 3.26 -6.90
C ASP A 5 15.82 3.97 -8.19
N ALA A 6 17.13 4.02 -8.45
CA ALA A 6 17.73 4.90 -9.44
C ALA A 6 17.49 4.51 -10.92
N ASP A 7 16.93 3.33 -11.19
CA ASP A 7 16.81 2.76 -12.54
C ASP A 7 15.39 2.28 -12.90
N LEU A 8 14.37 2.69 -12.16
CA LEU A 8 12.98 2.44 -12.60
C LEU A 8 12.70 3.31 -13.84
N PRO A 9 12.08 2.75 -14.89
CA PRO A 9 11.73 3.51 -16.09
C PRO A 9 10.68 4.57 -15.74
N GLU A 10 11.13 5.80 -15.50
CA GLU A 10 10.31 6.97 -15.22
C GLU A 10 10.34 7.95 -16.41
N LEU A 11 9.24 8.69 -16.60
CA LEU A 11 9.16 9.72 -17.64
C LEU A 11 10.07 10.92 -17.26
N PRO A 12 10.84 11.48 -18.21
CA PRO A 12 11.74 12.61 -17.93
C PRO A 12 11.03 13.81 -17.28
N GLU A 13 9.82 14.11 -17.75
CA GLU A 13 8.97 15.20 -17.24
C GLU A 13 8.57 15.06 -15.77
N TYR A 14 8.57 13.85 -15.22
CA TYR A 14 8.29 13.63 -13.80
C TYR A 14 9.49 13.89 -12.91
N ARG A 15 10.71 13.76 -13.45
CA ARG A 15 11.97 14.01 -12.72
C ARG A 15 12.22 15.50 -12.53
N ASP A 16 11.94 16.29 -13.55
CA ASP A 16 12.28 17.72 -13.59
C ASP A 16 11.23 18.62 -12.92
N ASN A 17 10.11 18.05 -12.45
CA ASN A 17 9.05 18.80 -11.78
C ASN A 17 9.21 18.77 -10.24
N PRO A 18 9.50 19.92 -9.59
CA PRO A 18 9.79 19.98 -8.15
C PRO A 18 8.60 19.61 -7.25
N PHE A 19 7.36 19.70 -7.77
CA PHE A 19 6.16 19.39 -7.00
C PHE A 19 5.89 17.88 -6.91
N ILE A 20 6.30 17.10 -7.92
CA ILE A 20 6.00 15.66 -8.02
C ILE A 20 7.24 14.77 -7.83
N ASN A 21 8.45 15.33 -7.90
CA ASN A 21 9.72 14.60 -7.70
C ASN A 21 9.90 14.03 -6.27
N ARG A 22 9.00 14.35 -5.32
CA ARG A 22 8.98 13.75 -3.97
C ARG A 22 7.97 12.61 -3.82
N LEU A 23 7.16 12.35 -4.84
CA LEU A 23 6.20 11.25 -4.81
C LEU A 23 6.92 9.89 -4.86
N PRO A 24 6.32 8.82 -4.32
CA PRO A 24 6.80 7.46 -4.53
C PRO A 24 6.85 7.11 -6.03
N PRO A 25 7.68 6.16 -6.47
CA PRO A 25 7.73 5.72 -7.87
C PRO A 25 6.36 5.22 -8.34
N VAL A 26 6.14 5.25 -9.66
CA VAL A 26 4.92 4.68 -10.25
C VAL A 26 4.93 3.17 -10.01
N LEU A 27 3.89 2.67 -9.34
CA LEU A 27 3.80 1.26 -8.98
C LEU A 27 3.30 0.42 -10.16
N SER A 28 3.88 -0.78 -10.33
CA SER A 28 3.25 -1.82 -11.15
C SER A 28 2.03 -2.41 -10.42
N ILE A 29 1.12 -3.08 -11.13
CA ILE A 29 -0.04 -3.72 -10.50
C ILE A 29 0.37 -4.73 -9.40
N PRO A 30 1.38 -5.61 -9.60
CA PRO A 30 1.89 -6.45 -8.52
C PRO A 30 2.45 -5.67 -7.32
N ASP A 31 3.12 -4.54 -7.56
CA ASP A 31 3.64 -3.69 -6.48
C ASP A 31 2.52 -2.99 -5.72
N ALA A 32 1.54 -2.44 -6.43
CA ALA A 32 0.35 -1.83 -5.84
C ALA A 32 -0.43 -2.86 -5.00
N LEU A 33 -0.60 -4.09 -5.51
CA LEU A 33 -1.21 -5.17 -4.74
C LEU A 33 -0.44 -5.45 -3.45
N ARG A 34 0.88 -5.60 -3.52
CA ARG A 34 1.72 -5.84 -2.34
C ARG A 34 1.66 -4.69 -1.35
N ASN A 35 1.80 -3.45 -1.82
CA ASN A 35 1.86 -2.26 -0.98
C ASN A 35 0.54 -1.93 -0.30
N LEU A 36 -0.58 -2.18 -0.99
CA LEU A 36 -1.91 -1.93 -0.43
C LEU A 36 -2.37 -3.08 0.48
N THR A 37 -1.89 -4.31 0.28
CA THR A 37 -2.34 -5.46 1.07
C THR A 37 -1.93 -5.34 2.54
N GLN A 38 -2.93 -5.36 3.42
CA GLN A 38 -2.75 -5.40 4.87
C GLN A 38 -3.50 -6.63 5.41
N LEU A 39 -2.76 -7.70 5.69
CA LEU A 39 -3.34 -8.90 6.32
C LEU A 39 -3.54 -8.66 7.82
N PRO A 40 -4.58 -9.26 8.43
CA PRO A 40 -4.78 -9.13 9.86
C PRO A 40 -3.64 -9.83 10.60
N LEU A 41 -3.18 -9.24 11.71
CA LEU A 41 -2.29 -9.97 12.62
C LEU A 41 -3.12 -11.07 13.29
N HIS A 42 -2.69 -12.31 13.08
CA HIS A 42 -3.22 -13.46 13.78
C HIS A 42 -2.05 -14.25 14.36
N ARG A 43 -2.18 -14.66 15.63
CA ARG A 43 -1.27 -15.62 16.25
C ARG A 43 -2.07 -16.69 16.96
N GLU A 44 -1.62 -17.94 16.89
CA GLU A 44 -2.41 -19.05 17.41
C GLU A 44 -2.66 -18.97 18.92
N GLU A 45 -1.73 -18.35 19.65
CA GLU A 45 -1.77 -18.16 21.09
C GLU A 45 -2.94 -17.23 21.51
N GLU A 46 -3.42 -16.38 20.60
CA GLU A 46 -4.56 -15.49 20.85
C GLU A 46 -5.83 -16.30 21.20
N ARG A 47 -5.92 -17.58 20.79
CA ARG A 47 -7.03 -18.48 21.15
C ARG A 47 -7.09 -18.79 22.65
N GLN A 48 -5.93 -18.75 23.32
CA GLN A 48 -5.78 -19.05 24.74
C GLN A 48 -5.94 -17.81 25.63
N TYR A 49 -6.11 -16.62 25.04
CA TYR A 49 -6.28 -15.40 25.81
C TYR A 49 -7.59 -15.41 26.62
N PRO A 50 -7.63 -14.68 27.76
CA PRO A 50 -8.86 -14.40 28.48
C PRO A 50 -9.94 -13.77 27.59
N ALA A 51 -11.22 -14.02 27.91
CA ALA A 51 -12.36 -13.59 27.10
C ALA A 51 -12.37 -12.08 26.79
N HIS A 52 -11.97 -11.24 27.75
CA HIS A 52 -11.92 -9.79 27.60
C HIS A 52 -10.79 -9.30 26.67
N LEU A 53 -9.73 -10.11 26.44
CA LEU A 53 -8.70 -9.80 25.45
C LEU A 53 -9.06 -10.37 24.07
N ARG A 54 -9.68 -11.55 24.03
CA ARG A 54 -10.12 -12.19 22.79
C ARG A 54 -11.08 -11.32 21.98
N CYS A 55 -11.95 -10.54 22.64
CA CYS A 55 -12.85 -9.63 21.92
C CYS A 55 -12.07 -8.57 21.12
N HIS A 56 -10.97 -8.06 21.67
CA HIS A 56 -10.10 -7.12 20.96
C HIS A 56 -9.33 -7.78 19.81
N CYS A 57 -8.91 -9.05 19.95
CA CYS A 57 -8.33 -9.80 18.84
C CYS A 57 -9.30 -9.91 17.65
N LEU A 58 -10.57 -10.22 17.91
CA LEU A 58 -11.61 -10.29 16.87
C LEU A 58 -11.86 -8.94 16.21
N GLN A 59 -11.93 -7.86 16.99
CA GLN A 59 -12.10 -6.50 16.45
C GLN A 59 -10.97 -6.10 15.49
N ARG A 60 -9.74 -6.57 15.74
CA ARG A 60 -8.58 -6.29 14.87
C ARG A 60 -8.67 -6.99 13.52
N LEU A 61 -9.38 -8.12 13.43
CA LEU A 61 -9.56 -8.83 12.16
C LEU A 61 -10.25 -7.95 11.12
N GLY A 62 -11.12 -7.03 11.53
CA GLY A 62 -11.80 -6.08 10.62
C GLY A 62 -10.89 -5.01 10.01
N ARG A 63 -9.64 -4.87 10.47
CA ARG A 63 -8.67 -3.87 9.97
C ARG A 63 -7.84 -4.38 8.78
N TYR A 64 -8.24 -5.50 8.18
CA TYR A 64 -7.57 -6.04 7.00
C TYR A 64 -7.96 -5.26 5.75
N PHE A 65 -7.07 -5.28 4.76
CA PHE A 65 -7.34 -4.76 3.44
C PHE A 65 -6.71 -5.69 2.41
N VAL A 66 -7.54 -6.32 1.59
CA VAL A 66 -7.11 -7.08 0.42
C VAL A 66 -7.59 -6.31 -0.81
N PRO A 67 -6.68 -5.75 -1.62
CA PRO A 67 -7.05 -4.95 -2.77
C PRO A 67 -7.87 -5.78 -3.76
N LEU A 68 -8.95 -5.19 -4.25
CA LEU A 68 -9.72 -5.69 -5.37
C LEU A 68 -9.28 -4.94 -6.62
N GLU A 69 -9.66 -5.44 -7.80
CA GLU A 69 -9.32 -4.81 -9.07
C GLU A 69 -9.66 -3.32 -9.10
N ARG A 70 -10.84 -2.94 -8.60
CA ARG A 70 -11.27 -1.54 -8.50
C ARG A 70 -10.34 -0.65 -7.64
N HIS A 71 -9.70 -1.21 -6.62
CA HIS A 71 -8.76 -0.48 -5.77
C HIS A 71 -7.43 -0.26 -6.51
N LEU A 72 -7.00 -1.25 -7.29
CA LEU A 72 -5.80 -1.14 -8.13
C LEU A 72 -6.02 -0.15 -9.27
N GLN A 73 -7.18 -0.19 -9.93
CA GLN A 73 -7.56 0.81 -10.94
C GLN A 73 -7.61 2.23 -10.34
N LEU A 74 -8.07 2.36 -9.09
CA LEU A 74 -8.09 3.65 -8.39
C LEU A 74 -6.67 4.14 -8.09
N GLU A 75 -5.76 3.28 -7.65
CA GLU A 75 -4.36 3.62 -7.40
C GLU A 75 -3.70 4.19 -8.66
N VAL A 76 -3.84 3.51 -9.80
CA VAL A 76 -3.29 3.96 -11.09
C VAL A 76 -3.84 5.33 -11.48
N ARG A 77 -5.16 5.52 -11.37
CA ARG A 77 -5.81 6.79 -11.71
C ARG A 77 -5.35 7.92 -10.79
N LEU A 78 -5.30 7.67 -9.48
CA LEU A 78 -4.88 8.66 -8.50
C LEU A 78 -3.41 9.05 -8.71
N SER A 79 -2.54 8.07 -8.97
CA SER A 79 -1.13 8.29 -9.26
C SER A 79 -0.93 9.17 -10.50
N ALA A 80 -1.68 8.90 -11.57
CA ALA A 80 -1.68 9.71 -12.79
C ALA A 80 -2.22 11.13 -12.55
N LEU A 81 -3.35 11.27 -11.85
CA LEU A 81 -3.97 12.55 -11.55
C LEU A 81 -3.01 13.48 -10.79
N ILE A 82 -2.37 13.00 -9.72
CA ILE A 82 -1.45 13.81 -8.92
C ILE A 82 -0.22 14.26 -9.74
N ARG A 83 0.20 13.47 -10.72
CA ARG A 83 1.36 13.79 -11.58
C ARG A 83 1.03 14.75 -12.71
N GLN A 84 -0.20 14.71 -13.20
CA GLN A 84 -0.67 15.57 -14.29
C GLN A 84 -1.17 16.93 -13.79
N GLY A 85 -1.59 17.02 -12.52
CA GLY A 85 -2.12 18.26 -11.92
C GLY A 85 -3.64 18.31 -11.98
#